data_AF-A0A2E6XMD9-F1
#
_entry.id   AF-A0A2E6XMD9-F1
#
_cell.length_a   1.000
_cell.length_b   1.000
_cell.length_c   1.000
_cell.angle_alpha   90.00
_cell.angle_beta   90.00
_cell.angle_gamma   90.00
#
_symmetry.space_group_name_H-M   'P 1'
#
loop_
_entity.id
_entity.type
_entity.pdbx_description
1 polymer ?
#
loop_
_entity_poly.entity_id
_entity_poly.type
_entity_poly.pdbx_seq_one_letter_code
_entity_poly.pdbx_strand_id
1 'polypeptide(L)'
;MNATADNKINVDDDNYFLLAARVWNNQKENYTTIEDSETSIKYFNNYPDAEKIYQEGGLSIFPNLKGKDIKLDLIHVRFGVNRLVLSRILV
;
A
#
# COMPACT_ATOMS: atom_id res chain seq x y z
N MET A 1 23.09 7.86 9.34
CA MET A 1 22.03 6.92 9.72
C MET A 1 20.71 7.67 9.58
N ASN A 2 19.97 7.46 8.49
CA ASN A 2 18.65 8.06 8.31
C ASN A 2 17.62 7.18 9.00
N ALA A 3 17.06 7.68 10.10
CA ALA A 3 15.96 7.06 10.80
C ALA A 3 14.69 7.18 9.94
N THR A 4 14.39 6.15 9.14
CA THR A 4 13.05 5.92 8.60
C THR A 4 12.26 5.13 9.64
N ALA A 5 11.98 5.77 10.78
CA ALA A 5 11.14 5.22 11.83
C ALA A 5 9.99 6.21 12.06
N ASP A 6 8.79 5.86 11.57
CA ASP A 6 7.49 6.13 12.23
C ASP A 6 6.30 5.84 11.29
N ASN A 7 6.21 4.60 10.81
CA ASN A 7 4.92 4.06 10.34
C ASN A 7 4.77 2.54 10.56
N LYS A 8 5.71 1.90 11.28
CA LYS A 8 5.44 0.62 11.93
C LYS A 8 4.51 0.92 13.10
N ILE A 9 3.22 0.99 12.81
CA ILE A 9 2.19 0.54 13.74
C ILE A 9 2.70 -0.80 14.31
N ASN A 10 2.45 -1.09 15.58
CA ASN A 10 2.79 -2.36 16.20
C ASN A 10 1.99 -3.49 15.49
N VAL A 11 2.44 -3.86 14.29
CA VAL A 11 1.86 -4.88 13.45
C VAL A 11 2.49 -6.20 13.85
N ASP A 12 1.67 -7.24 13.96
CA ASP A 12 2.17 -8.60 14.07
C ASP A 12 3.12 -8.82 12.88
N ASP A 13 4.43 -8.99 13.16
CA ASP A 13 5.47 -9.05 12.14
C ASP A 13 5.24 -10.21 11.15
N ASP A 14 4.43 -11.21 11.53
CA ASP A 14 4.12 -12.39 10.73
C ASP A 14 2.69 -12.43 10.18
N ASN A 15 1.78 -11.52 10.56
CA ASN A 15 0.40 -11.56 10.09
C ASN A 15 -0.26 -10.18 10.05
N TYR A 16 -0.17 -9.51 8.91
CA TYR A 16 -0.67 -8.14 8.76
C TYR A 16 -1.15 -7.87 7.34
N PHE A 17 -1.82 -6.74 7.15
CA PHE A 17 -2.25 -6.26 5.85
C PHE A 17 -1.45 -5.03 5.46
N LEU A 18 -1.14 -4.92 4.17
CA LEU A 18 -0.40 -3.85 3.55
C LEU A 18 -1.26 -3.27 2.42
N LEU A 19 -1.51 -1.97 2.49
CA LEU A 19 -2.10 -1.21 1.40
C LEU A 19 -0.98 -0.45 0.68
N ALA A 20 -0.74 -0.78 -0.58
CA ALA A 20 0.26 -0.15 -1.43
C ALA A 20 -0.42 0.70 -2.50
N ALA A 21 -0.15 2.00 -2.51
CA ALA A 21 -0.52 2.91 -3.57
C ALA A 21 0.68 3.10 -4.51
N ARG A 22 0.62 2.44 -5.66
CA ARG A 22 1.68 2.34 -6.66
C ARG A 22 1.38 3.33 -7.78
N VAL A 23 2.36 4.14 -8.15
CA VAL A 23 2.18 5.21 -9.13
C VAL A 23 2.55 4.69 -10.52
N TRP A 24 1.89 5.20 -11.56
CA TRP A 24 2.29 4.90 -12.93
C TRP A 24 3.70 5.45 -13.23
N ASN A 25 4.61 4.58 -13.66
CA ASN A 25 5.97 4.94 -14.07
C ASN A 25 6.07 4.91 -15.60
N ASN A 26 6.20 6.10 -16.21
CA ASN A 26 6.29 6.27 -17.66
C ASN A 26 7.52 5.61 -18.29
N GLN A 27 8.63 5.48 -17.57
CA GLN A 27 9.85 4.89 -18.11
C GLN A 27 9.76 3.37 -18.21
N LYS A 28 9.04 2.74 -17.27
CA LYS A 28 8.83 1.28 -17.23
C LYS A 28 7.52 0.86 -17.89
N GLU A 29 6.72 1.82 -18.37
CA GLU A 29 5.35 1.62 -18.89
C GLU A 29 4.51 0.72 -17.97
N ASN A 30 4.66 0.90 -16.66
CA ASN A 30 4.03 0.06 -15.64
C ASN A 30 3.95 0.79 -14.30
N TYR A 31 3.11 0.30 -13.39
CA TYR A 31 3.08 0.79 -12.02
C TYR A 31 4.37 0.43 -11.27
N THR A 32 4.77 1.30 -10.35
CA THR A 32 5.88 1.05 -9.43
C THR A 32 5.70 -0.28 -8.69
N THR A 33 6.81 -0.86 -8.27
CA THR A 33 6.89 -2.03 -7.39
C THR A 33 6.72 -1.61 -5.94
N ILE A 34 6.48 -2.57 -5.03
CA ILE A 34 6.31 -2.28 -3.60
C ILE A 34 7.60 -1.70 -2.99
N GLU A 35 8.76 -2.03 -3.54
CA GLU A 35 10.07 -1.59 -3.03
C GLU A 35 10.50 -0.22 -3.57
N ASP A 36 9.82 0.31 -4.60
CA ASP A 36 10.13 1.62 -5.16
C ASP A 36 9.79 2.74 -4.15
N SER A 37 10.68 3.73 -4.02
CA SER A 37 10.53 4.85 -3.08
C SER A 37 9.32 5.74 -3.34
N GLU A 38 8.78 5.70 -4.55
CA GLU A 38 7.58 6.44 -4.96
C GLU A 38 6.28 5.72 -4.54
N THR A 39 6.36 4.45 -4.18
CA THR A 39 5.22 3.67 -3.69
C THR A 39 4.92 4.06 -2.25
N SER A 40 3.69 4.51 -2.01
CA SER A 40 3.23 4.80 -0.66
C SER A 40 2.61 3.56 -0.03
N ILE A 41 2.98 3.27 1.22
CA ILE A 41 2.57 2.05 1.90
C ILE A 41 1.96 2.39 3.26
N LYS A 42 0.89 1.68 3.62
CA LYS A 42 0.33 1.67 4.97
C LYS A 42 0.08 0.25 5.45
N TYR A 43 0.38 0.00 6.72
CA TYR A 43 0.21 -1.28 7.39
C TYR A 43 -1.02 -1.30 8.29
N PHE A 44 -1.67 -2.45 8.41
CA PHE A 44 -2.87 -2.68 9.19
C PHE A 44 -2.80 -4.04 9.90
N ASN A 45 -3.30 -4.09 11.13
CA ASN A 45 -3.34 -5.32 11.93
C ASN A 45 -4.48 -6.27 11.55
N ASN A 46 -5.52 -5.77 10.91
CA ASN A 46 -6.71 -6.54 10.60
C ASN A 46 -7.24 -6.21 9.21
N TYR A 47 -8.00 -7.15 8.67
CA TYR A 47 -8.60 -7.02 7.34
C TYR A 47 -9.66 -5.91 7.27
N PRO A 48 -10.63 -5.79 8.21
CA PRO A 48 -11.70 -4.80 8.09
C PRO A 48 -11.22 -3.35 7.97
N ASP A 49 -10.19 -2.96 8.75
CA ASP A 49 -9.64 -1.61 8.68
C ASP A 49 -8.94 -1.38 7.33
N ALA A 50 -8.17 -2.36 6.86
CA ALA A 50 -7.45 -2.29 5.59
C ALA A 50 -8.42 -2.25 4.39
N GLU A 51 -9.46 -3.09 4.41
CA GLU A 51 -10.51 -3.13 3.41
C GLU A 51 -11.29 -1.82 3.36
N LYS A 52 -11.68 -1.26 4.52
CA LYS A 52 -12.40 0.02 4.57
C LYS A 52 -11.62 1.12 3.85
N ILE A 53 -10.34 1.29 4.18
CA ILE A 53 -9.49 2.30 3.52
C ILE A 53 -9.32 2.00 2.03
N TYR A 54 -9.15 0.72 1.68
CA TYR A 54 -9.09 0.31 0.28
C TYR A 54 -10.35 0.74 -0.47
N GLN A 55 -11.55 0.48 0.06
CA GLN A 55 -12.83 0.82 -0.57
C GLN A 55 -13.02 2.34 -0.71
N GLU A 56 -12.58 3.11 0.29
CA GLU A 56 -12.57 4.59 0.28
C GLU A 56 -11.54 5.20 -0.70
N GLY A 57 -10.71 4.38 -1.36
CA GLY A 57 -9.74 4.85 -2.37
C GLY A 57 -8.37 5.20 -1.81
N GLY A 58 -8.13 4.92 -0.54
CA GLY A 58 -6.85 5.22 0.12
C GLY A 58 -6.54 6.70 0.24
N LEU A 59 -7.40 7.61 -0.23
CA LEU A 59 -7.15 9.06 -0.25
C LEU A 59 -7.00 9.67 1.15
N SER A 60 -7.66 9.08 2.15
CA SER A 60 -7.51 9.49 3.56
C SER A 60 -6.10 9.22 4.10
N ILE A 61 -5.41 8.21 3.55
CA ILE A 61 -4.05 7.81 3.96
C ILE A 61 -2.99 8.36 3.00
N PHE A 62 -3.32 8.48 1.72
CA PHE A 62 -2.43 8.94 0.66
C PHE A 62 -2.98 10.19 -0.04
N PRO A 63 -3.21 11.31 0.69
CA PRO A 63 -3.80 12.51 0.09
C PRO A 63 -2.96 13.09 -1.05
N ASN A 64 -1.63 12.88 -0.99
CA ASN A 64 -0.66 13.34 -1.99
C ASN A 64 -0.78 12.64 -3.35
N LEU A 65 -1.57 11.56 -3.43
CA LEU A 65 -1.79 10.79 -4.64
C LEU A 65 -3.13 11.07 -5.31
N LYS A 66 -3.91 12.04 -4.78
CA LYS A 66 -5.18 12.43 -5.36
C LYS A 66 -5.02 12.96 -6.79
N GLY A 67 -5.81 12.41 -7.72
CA GLY A 67 -5.81 12.81 -9.14
C GLY A 67 -4.62 12.29 -9.94
N LYS A 68 -3.89 11.29 -9.41
CA LYS A 68 -2.86 10.56 -10.14
C LYS A 68 -3.41 9.19 -10.54
N ASP A 69 -2.92 8.68 -11.67
CA ASP A 69 -3.11 7.27 -12.03
C ASP A 69 -2.31 6.41 -11.05
N ILE A 70 -3.05 5.73 -10.17
CA ILE A 70 -2.48 4.86 -9.15
C ILE A 70 -3.13 3.49 -9.21
N LYS A 71 -2.30 2.48 -8.98
CA LYS A 71 -2.74 1.14 -8.66
C LYS A 71 -2.72 0.94 -7.15
N LEU A 72 -3.89 0.73 -6.59
CA LEU A 72 -4.07 0.47 -5.17
C LEU A 72 -4.20 -1.04 -4.95
N ASP A 73 -3.25 -1.62 -4.23
CA ASP A 73 -3.23 -3.04 -3.90
C ASP A 73 -3.36 -3.26 -2.39
N LEU A 74 -4.30 -4.12 -2.00
CA LEU A 74 -4.40 -4.65 -0.65
C LEU A 74 -3.77 -6.04 -0.62
N ILE A 75 -2.74 -6.21 0.20
CA ILE A 75 -1.91 -7.41 0.30
C ILE A 75 -1.98 -7.92 1.73
N HIS A 76 -2.22 -9.22 1.88
CA HIS A 76 -2.08 -9.92 3.16
C HIS A 76 -0.67 -10.51 3.23
N VAL A 77 0.05 -10.19 4.29
CA VAL A 77 1.37 -10.77 4.57
C VAL A 77 1.21 -11.79 5.68
N ARG A 78 1.60 -13.04 5.39
CA ARG A 78 1.60 -14.11 6.39
C ARG A 78 2.94 -14.86 6.37
N PHE A 79 3.65 -14.88 7.48
CA PHE A 79 5.00 -15.45 7.62
C PHE A 79 5.96 -14.93 6.53
N GLY A 80 5.93 -13.62 6.29
CA GLY A 80 6.73 -12.96 5.24
C GLY A 80 6.27 -13.23 3.79
N VAL A 81 5.20 -14.01 3.58
CA VAL A 81 4.68 -14.30 2.24
C VAL A 81 3.55 -13.34 1.87
N ASN A 82 3.77 -12.58 0.79
CA ASN A 82 2.78 -11.65 0.25
C ASN A 82 1.69 -12.39 -0.54
N ARG A 83 0.43 -12.11 -0.24
CA ARG A 83 -0.74 -12.60 -0.97
C ARG A 83 -1.61 -11.42 -1.37
N LEU A 84 -1.77 -11.20 -2.67
CA LEU A 84 -2.68 -10.17 -3.17
C LEU A 84 -4.12 -10.53 -2.79
N VAL A 85 -4.82 -9.60 -2.16
CA VAL A 85 -6.22 -9.77 -1.74
C VAL A 85 -7.14 -9.01 -2.69
N LEU A 86 -6.88 -7.71 -2.87
CA LEU A 86 -7.64 -6.83 -3.76
C LEU A 86 -6.67 -5.93 -4.55
N SER A 87 -7.06 -5.58 -5.76
CA SER A 87 -6.31 -4.67 -6.65
C SER A 87 -7.28 -3.85 -7.47
N ARG A 88 -7.06 -2.54 -7.55
CA ARG A 88 -7.78 -1.66 -8.49
C ARG A 88 -6.92 -0.52 -8.98
N ILE A 89 -7.28 0.00 -10.15
CA ILE A 89 -6.73 1.23 -10.69
C ILE A 89 -7.67 2.37 -10.32
N LEU A 90 -7.11 3.48 -9.86
CA LEU A 90 -7.78 4.73 -9.59
C LEU A 90 -7.18 5.79 -10.52
N VAL A 91 -8.05 6.51 -11.22
CA VAL A 91 -7.71 7.57 -12.18
C VAL A 91 -8.37 8.87 -11.74
#